data_AF-A0A2N5GH59-F1
#
_entry.id   AF-A0A2N5GH59-F1
#
_cell.length_a   1.000
_cell.length_b   1.000
_cell.length_c   1.000
_cell.angle_alpha   90.00
_cell.angle_beta   90.00
_cell.angle_gamma   90.00
#
_symmetry.space_group_name_H-M   'P 1'
#
loop_
_entity.id
_entity.type
_entity.pdbx_description
1 polymer ?
#
loop_
_entity_poly.entity_id
_entity_poly.type
_entity_poly.pdbx_seq_one_letter_code
_entity_poly.pdbx_strand_id
1 'polypeptide(L)'
;MLYKRWTTEEVDYLKVSVGNKKVPVIANQLRRTEKAVVAKMKRLGISQTKSHTGMLTMNELAKHLHVDPNTVKNWIDNHHLKSSVKITRTTRKFTFINPEDFWEWAGEYKSKVNFQKIDQHAILPEPEWVEDERKKKREFCFLQKVDHQRDSANVMSHLKGTFL
;
A
#
# COMPACT_ATOMS: atom_id res chain seq x y z
N MET A 1 -45.70 6.12 -4.73
CA MET A 1 -44.49 5.75 -5.48
C MET A 1 -44.42 4.23 -5.60
N LEU A 2 -44.32 3.68 -6.80
CA LEU A 2 -44.19 2.24 -7.02
C LEU A 2 -42.77 1.78 -6.65
N TYR A 3 -42.66 0.76 -5.80
CA TYR A 3 -41.39 0.18 -5.38
C TYR A 3 -40.82 -0.69 -6.51
N LYS A 4 -39.76 -0.21 -7.18
CA LYS A 4 -39.05 -0.97 -8.22
C LYS A 4 -38.09 -1.98 -7.58
N ARG A 5 -38.45 -3.27 -7.59
CA ARG A 5 -37.56 -4.38 -7.17
C ARG A 5 -36.30 -4.43 -8.04
N TRP A 6 -35.19 -4.83 -7.43
CA TRP A 6 -33.94 -5.07 -8.15
C TRP A 6 -34.03 -6.37 -8.93
N THR A 7 -33.75 -6.34 -10.22
CA THR A 7 -33.64 -7.57 -11.03
C THR A 7 -32.23 -8.16 -10.93
N THR A 8 -32.07 -9.41 -11.33
CA THR A 8 -30.77 -10.10 -11.34
C THR A 8 -29.80 -9.41 -12.29
N GLU A 9 -30.26 -8.99 -13.46
CA GLU A 9 -29.46 -8.30 -14.48
C GLU A 9 -28.98 -6.94 -13.98
N GLU A 10 -29.82 -6.20 -13.27
CA GLU A 10 -29.43 -4.93 -12.64
C GLU A 10 -28.36 -5.15 -11.56
N VAL A 11 -28.44 -6.25 -10.81
CA VAL A 11 -27.46 -6.62 -9.79
C VAL A 11 -26.13 -7.04 -10.42
N ASP A 12 -26.15 -7.82 -11.50
CA ASP A 12 -24.93 -8.27 -12.15
C ASP A 12 -24.25 -7.14 -12.92
N TYR A 13 -25.01 -6.30 -13.62
CA TYR A 13 -24.49 -5.06 -14.19
C TYR A 13 -23.84 -4.17 -13.11
N LEU A 14 -24.49 -4.06 -11.95
CA LEU A 14 -23.96 -3.30 -10.83
C LEU A 14 -22.60 -3.86 -10.40
N LYS A 15 -22.48 -5.18 -10.15
CA LYS A 15 -21.22 -5.84 -9.76
C LYS A 15 -20.07 -5.56 -10.72
N VAL A 16 -20.28 -5.71 -12.03
CA VAL A 16 -19.24 -5.50 -13.06
C VAL A 16 -18.90 -4.01 -13.23
N SER A 17 -19.88 -3.13 -13.03
CA SER A 17 -19.70 -1.69 -13.22
C SER A 17 -19.05 -0.99 -12.02
N VAL A 18 -19.15 -1.58 -10.82
CA VAL A 18 -18.45 -1.09 -9.62
C VAL A 18 -16.94 -1.11 -9.90
N GLY A 19 -16.25 0.00 -9.65
CA GLY A 19 -14.79 0.10 -9.89
C GLY A 19 -14.47 0.86 -11.17
N ASN A 20 -15.28 0.60 -12.21
CA ASN A 20 -15.03 1.07 -13.57
C ASN A 20 -15.81 2.34 -13.92
N LYS A 21 -17.03 2.50 -13.38
CA LYS A 21 -17.93 3.62 -13.69
C LYS A 21 -18.29 4.44 -12.46
N LYS A 22 -18.54 5.74 -12.64
CA LYS A 22 -19.03 6.63 -11.57
C LYS A 22 -20.48 6.28 -11.21
N VAL A 23 -20.87 6.48 -9.94
CA VAL A 23 -22.25 6.20 -9.47
C VAL A 23 -23.32 6.90 -10.32
N PRO A 24 -23.18 8.19 -10.71
CA PRO A 24 -24.18 8.85 -11.55
C PRO A 24 -24.36 8.14 -12.90
N VAL A 25 -23.28 7.64 -13.50
CA VAL A 25 -23.32 6.91 -14.77
C VAL A 25 -24.05 5.58 -14.60
N ILE A 26 -23.76 4.85 -13.51
CA ILE A 26 -24.44 3.59 -13.19
C ILE A 26 -25.93 3.83 -12.90
N ALA A 27 -26.25 4.88 -12.15
CA ALA A 27 -27.61 5.29 -11.80
C ALA A 27 -28.43 5.62 -13.07
N ASN A 28 -27.85 6.39 -14.00
CA ASN A 28 -28.46 6.70 -15.29
C ASN A 28 -28.70 5.44 -16.12
N GLN A 29 -27.73 4.53 -16.20
CA GLN A 29 -27.89 3.27 -16.96
C GLN A 29 -29.00 2.37 -16.37
N LEU A 30 -29.05 2.27 -15.03
CA LEU A 30 -30.06 1.46 -14.32
C LEU A 30 -31.42 2.15 -14.20
N ARG A 31 -31.52 3.42 -14.65
CA ARG A 31 -32.69 4.29 -14.45
C ARG A 31 -33.14 4.29 -12.98
N ARG A 32 -32.18 4.46 -12.06
CA ARG A 32 -32.38 4.49 -10.61
C ARG A 32 -31.72 5.74 -10.03
N THR A 33 -32.16 6.17 -8.86
CA THR A 33 -31.50 7.26 -8.16
C THR A 33 -30.12 6.82 -7.63
N GLU A 34 -29.16 7.73 -7.58
CA GLU A 34 -27.84 7.46 -7.02
C GLU A 34 -27.91 6.90 -5.60
N LYS A 35 -28.83 7.43 -4.78
CA LYS A 35 -29.08 6.94 -3.41
C LYS A 35 -29.49 5.46 -3.40
N ALA A 36 -30.37 5.03 -4.30
CA ALA A 36 -30.78 3.63 -4.39
C ALA A 36 -29.62 2.71 -4.80
N VAL A 37 -28.79 3.16 -5.75
CA VAL A 37 -27.59 2.43 -6.19
C VAL A 37 -26.58 2.30 -5.04
N VAL A 38 -26.29 3.39 -4.32
CA VAL A 38 -25.38 3.37 -3.16
C VAL A 38 -25.90 2.43 -2.06
N ALA A 39 -27.20 2.49 -1.75
CA ALA A 39 -27.80 1.62 -0.74
C ALA A 39 -27.70 0.13 -1.13
N LYS A 40 -27.94 -0.20 -2.41
CA LYS A 40 -27.80 -1.57 -2.90
C LYS A 40 -26.36 -2.05 -2.86
N MET A 41 -25.40 -1.22 -3.28
CA MET A 41 -23.97 -1.56 -3.20
C MET A 41 -23.52 -1.83 -1.77
N LYS A 42 -23.99 -1.04 -0.80
CA LYS A 42 -23.70 -1.28 0.62
C LYS A 42 -24.27 -2.61 1.10
N ARG A 43 -25.52 -2.94 0.72
CA ARG A 43 -26.16 -4.23 1.04
C ARG A 43 -25.45 -5.42 0.41
N LEU A 44 -24.84 -5.22 -0.76
CA LEU A 44 -24.09 -6.26 -1.49
C LEU A 44 -22.60 -6.34 -1.06
N GLY A 45 -22.14 -5.50 -0.13
CA GLY A 45 -20.72 -5.45 0.28
C GLY A 45 -19.75 -4.87 -0.77
N ILE A 46 -20.21 -4.63 -2.00
CA ILE A 46 -19.42 -4.07 -3.12
C ILE A 46 -19.29 -2.54 -3.09
N SER A 47 -19.53 -1.90 -1.94
CA SER A 47 -19.32 -0.46 -1.81
C SER A 47 -17.83 -0.08 -1.83
N GLN A 48 -16.93 -1.03 -1.54
CA GLN A 48 -15.49 -0.83 -1.52
C GLN A 48 -14.90 -0.89 -2.93
N THR A 49 -15.04 0.22 -3.65
CA THR A 49 -14.57 0.39 -5.03
C THR A 49 -13.03 0.43 -5.15
N LYS A 50 -12.33 0.55 -4.03
CA LYS A 50 -10.86 0.65 -3.95
C LYS A 50 -10.16 -0.70 -4.17
N SER A 51 -10.78 -1.79 -3.72
CA SER A 51 -10.11 -3.11 -3.67
C SER A 51 -10.13 -3.88 -4.99
N HIS A 52 -10.82 -3.39 -6.03
CA HIS A 52 -11.07 -4.15 -7.26
C HIS A 52 -10.17 -3.73 -8.43
N THR A 53 -9.26 -2.75 -8.25
CA THR A 53 -8.46 -2.21 -9.37
C THR A 53 -7.06 -2.82 -9.48
N GLY A 54 -6.64 -3.67 -8.54
CA GLY A 54 -5.25 -4.16 -8.47
C GLY A 54 -4.21 -3.05 -8.23
N MET A 55 -4.67 -1.83 -7.96
CA MET A 55 -3.87 -0.64 -7.73
C MET A 55 -3.96 -0.25 -6.27
N LEU A 56 -2.87 0.23 -5.70
CA LEU A 56 -2.82 0.69 -4.31
C LEU A 56 -3.14 2.18 -4.26
N THR A 57 -4.00 2.59 -3.35
CA THR A 57 -4.12 4.01 -3.01
C THR A 57 -2.89 4.46 -2.20
N MET A 58 -2.57 5.75 -2.25
CA MET A 58 -1.51 6.36 -1.43
C MET A 58 -1.59 5.94 0.05
N ASN A 59 -2.79 5.88 0.62
CA ASN A 59 -3.01 5.49 2.01
C ASN A 59 -2.84 3.99 2.26
N GLU A 60 -3.21 3.14 1.30
CA GLU A 60 -2.97 1.69 1.40
C GLU A 60 -1.46 1.42 1.32
N LEU A 61 -0.75 2.08 0.39
CA LEU A 61 0.70 2.00 0.30
C LEU A 61 1.37 2.46 1.61
N ALA A 62 0.95 3.60 2.16
CA ALA A 62 1.48 4.11 3.43
C ALA A 62 1.31 3.11 4.59
N LYS A 63 0.14 2.44 4.64
CA LYS A 63 -0.12 1.41 5.65
C LYS A 63 0.79 0.20 5.49
N HIS A 64 0.94 -0.32 4.27
CA HIS A 64 1.81 -1.48 4.00
C HIS A 64 3.28 -1.20 4.29
N LEU A 65 3.71 0.05 4.12
CA LEU A 65 5.10 0.47 4.37
C LEU A 65 5.33 0.97 5.80
N HIS A 66 4.28 1.09 6.61
CA HIS A 66 4.32 1.71 7.94
C HIS A 66 4.97 3.12 7.93
N VAL A 67 4.64 3.91 6.91
CA VAL A 67 5.09 5.32 6.77
C VAL A 67 3.92 6.28 6.82
N ASP A 68 4.22 7.56 7.05
CA ASP A 68 3.20 8.60 6.99
C ASP A 68 2.71 8.81 5.54
N PRO A 69 1.39 8.99 5.30
CA PRO A 69 0.87 9.27 3.97
C PRO A 69 1.49 10.50 3.29
N ASN A 70 1.94 11.51 4.05
CA ASN A 70 2.67 12.67 3.52
C ASN A 70 4.06 12.29 3.02
N THR A 71 4.69 11.26 3.58
CA THR A 71 5.94 10.71 3.06
C THR A 71 5.72 10.15 1.66
N VAL A 72 4.64 9.40 1.46
CA VAL A 72 4.26 8.89 0.13
C VAL A 72 3.92 10.03 -0.83
N LYS A 73 3.19 11.05 -0.37
CA LYS A 73 2.93 12.27 -1.16
C LYS A 73 4.22 12.96 -1.59
N ASN A 74 5.19 13.08 -0.69
CA ASN A 74 6.50 13.65 -0.99
C ASN A 74 7.28 12.83 -2.04
N TRP A 75 7.13 11.51 -2.04
CA TRP A 75 7.72 10.66 -3.09
C TRP A 75 7.11 10.93 -4.47
N ILE A 76 5.80 11.15 -4.52
CA ILE A 76 5.08 11.47 -5.75
C ILE A 76 5.49 12.86 -6.26
N ASP A 77 5.50 13.87 -5.39
CA ASP A 77 5.72 15.26 -5.80
C ASP A 77 7.21 15.55 -6.10
N ASN A 78 8.13 15.00 -5.30
CA ASN A 78 9.54 15.40 -5.31
C ASN A 78 10.51 14.30 -5.74
N HIS A 79 10.06 13.05 -5.84
CA HIS A 79 10.90 11.91 -6.22
C HIS A 79 10.34 11.13 -7.41
N HIS A 80 9.40 11.74 -8.16
CA HIS A 80 8.86 11.21 -9.41
C HIS A 80 8.28 9.79 -9.32
N LEU A 81 7.73 9.41 -8.16
CA LEU A 81 6.99 8.15 -8.05
C LEU A 81 5.77 8.22 -8.97
N LYS A 82 5.75 7.36 -10.00
CA LYS A 82 4.66 7.30 -10.98
C LYS A 82 3.35 7.01 -10.25
N SER A 83 2.36 7.88 -10.47
CA SER A 83 1.03 7.70 -9.91
C SER A 83 -0.03 8.16 -10.90
N SER A 84 -1.17 7.48 -10.88
CA SER A 84 -2.36 7.87 -11.64
C SER A 84 -3.39 8.47 -10.70
N VAL A 85 -3.74 9.74 -10.90
CA VAL A 85 -4.83 10.37 -10.14
C VAL A 85 -6.14 9.97 -10.80
N LYS A 86 -7.00 9.24 -10.08
CA LYS A 86 -8.34 8.88 -10.55
C LYS A 86 -9.40 9.45 -9.60
N ILE A 87 -10.47 9.96 -10.18
CA ILE A 87 -11.65 10.43 -9.43
C ILE A 87 -12.60 9.24 -9.29
N THR A 88 -12.63 8.61 -8.11
CA THR A 88 -13.57 7.51 -7.80
C THR A 88 -14.84 8.07 -7.18
N ARG A 89 -16.03 7.59 -7.60
CA ARG A 89 -17.42 7.75 -7.07
C ARG A 89 -17.90 9.13 -6.55
N THR A 90 -17.08 9.91 -5.89
CA THR A 90 -17.29 11.24 -5.29
C THR A 90 -16.33 12.23 -5.95
N THR A 91 -16.53 13.54 -5.77
CA THR A 91 -15.61 14.62 -6.22
C THR A 91 -14.18 14.53 -5.63
N ARG A 92 -13.91 13.54 -4.77
CA ARG A 92 -12.60 13.31 -4.15
C ARG A 92 -11.65 12.65 -5.14
N LYS A 93 -10.48 13.26 -5.32
CA LYS A 93 -9.36 12.73 -6.09
C LYS A 93 -8.64 11.68 -5.24
N PHE A 94 -8.44 10.49 -5.80
CA PHE A 94 -7.59 9.46 -5.19
C PHE A 94 -6.36 9.27 -6.07
N THR A 95 -5.21 9.21 -5.42
CA THR A 95 -3.95 8.88 -6.09
C THR A 95 -3.74 7.37 -5.99
N PHE A 96 -3.68 6.72 -7.15
CA PHE A 96 -3.45 5.30 -7.31
C PHE A 96 -2.03 5.07 -7.81
N ILE A 97 -1.38 4.05 -7.25
CA ILE A 97 0.00 3.67 -7.52
C ILE A 97 -0.06 2.20 -7.95
N ASN A 98 0.59 1.90 -9.08
CA ASN A 98 0.75 0.52 -9.52
C ASN A 98 1.83 -0.14 -8.63
N PRO A 99 1.57 -1.33 -8.06
CA PRO A 99 2.59 -2.09 -7.34
C PRO A 99 3.92 -2.23 -8.09
N GLU A 100 3.89 -2.48 -9.40
CA GLU A 100 5.11 -2.63 -10.22
C GLU A 100 5.91 -1.34 -10.31
N ASP A 101 5.25 -0.22 -10.64
CA ASP A 101 5.88 1.11 -10.69
C ASP A 101 6.49 1.51 -9.33
N PHE A 102 5.85 1.10 -8.22
CA PHE A 102 6.39 1.32 -6.89
C PHE A 102 7.68 0.54 -6.66
N TRP A 103 7.73 -0.73 -7.07
CA TRP A 103 8.93 -1.55 -6.91
C TRP A 103 10.09 -1.08 -7.78
N GLU A 104 9.84 -0.66 -9.02
CA GLU A 104 10.86 -0.02 -9.86
C GLU A 104 11.47 1.19 -9.15
N TRP A 105 10.61 2.09 -8.65
CA TRP A 105 11.04 3.27 -7.91
C TRP A 105 11.79 2.93 -6.61
N ALA A 106 11.32 1.95 -5.85
CA ALA A 106 11.96 1.52 -4.61
C ALA A 106 13.37 0.92 -4.86
N GLY A 107 13.58 0.31 -6.03
CA GLY A 107 14.88 -0.20 -6.47
C GLY A 107 15.90 0.90 -6.75
N GLU A 108 15.46 2.05 -7.28
CA GLU A 108 16.31 3.22 -7.51
C GLU A 108 16.56 4.04 -6.22
N TYR A 109 15.54 4.16 -5.37
CA TYR A 109 15.56 4.98 -4.16
C TYR A 109 15.60 4.13 -2.87
N LYS A 110 16.39 3.05 -2.86
CA LYS A 110 16.48 2.08 -1.75
C LYS A 110 16.73 2.70 -0.37
N SER A 111 17.48 3.80 -0.30
CA SER A 111 17.81 4.49 0.96
C SER A 111 16.60 5.16 1.64
N LYS A 112 15.53 5.45 0.89
CA LYS A 112 14.32 6.11 1.40
C LYS A 112 13.28 5.13 1.94
N VAL A 113 13.39 3.85 1.60
CA VAL A 113 12.39 2.82 1.97
C VAL A 113 13.01 1.89 3.01
N ASN A 114 12.30 1.69 4.12
CA ASN A 114 12.75 0.77 5.15
C ASN A 114 12.13 -0.62 4.94
N PHE A 115 12.79 -1.45 4.11
CA PHE A 115 12.31 -2.77 3.71
C PHE A 115 12.14 -3.79 4.85
N GLN A 116 12.73 -3.56 6.03
CA GLN A 116 12.56 -4.44 7.19
C GLN A 116 11.21 -4.26 7.89
N LYS A 117 10.61 -3.07 7.76
CA LYS A 117 9.31 -2.77 8.37
C LYS A 117 8.14 -3.15 7.47
N ILE A 118 8.40 -3.50 6.22
CA ILE A 118 7.37 -3.89 5.26
C ILE A 118 7.01 -5.34 5.53
N ASP A 119 5.73 -5.59 5.86
CA ASP A 119 5.20 -6.94 5.99
C ASP A 119 5.45 -7.73 4.69
N GLN A 120 5.92 -8.96 4.84
CA GLN A 120 6.15 -9.87 3.71
C GLN A 120 4.81 -10.12 2.99
N HIS A 121 4.81 -10.09 1.65
CA HIS A 121 3.59 -10.20 0.82
C HIS A 121 2.57 -9.04 0.95
N ALA A 122 2.96 -7.89 1.50
CA ALA A 122 2.07 -6.73 1.58
C ALA A 122 1.73 -6.11 0.21
N ILE A 123 2.63 -6.22 -0.78
CA ILE A 123 2.49 -5.61 -2.11
C ILE A 123 2.96 -6.62 -3.16
N LEU A 124 2.03 -7.11 -3.99
CA LEU A 124 2.31 -8.07 -5.06
C LEU A 124 2.28 -7.38 -6.44
N PRO A 125 3.18 -7.74 -7.37
CA PRO A 125 4.21 -8.78 -7.27
C PRO A 125 5.44 -8.30 -6.48
N GLU A 126 5.97 -9.12 -5.56
CA GLU A 126 7.17 -8.80 -4.79
C GLU A 126 8.42 -9.24 -5.57
N PRO A 127 9.35 -8.32 -5.91
CA PRO A 127 10.54 -8.68 -6.68
C PRO A 127 11.61 -9.32 -5.79
N GLU A 128 12.38 -10.25 -6.36
CA GLU A 128 13.36 -11.08 -5.63
C GLU A 128 14.40 -10.26 -4.85
N TRP A 129 14.84 -9.12 -5.40
CA TRP A 129 15.84 -8.26 -4.78
C TRP A 129 15.42 -7.70 -3.40
N VAL A 130 14.12 -7.66 -3.09
CA VAL A 130 13.61 -7.18 -1.79
C VAL A 130 14.02 -8.13 -0.67
N GLU A 131 14.08 -9.43 -0.96
CA GLU A 131 14.52 -10.42 0.02
C GLU A 131 16.01 -10.25 0.34
N ASP A 132 16.83 -9.94 -0.66
CA ASP A 132 18.26 -9.67 -0.48
C ASP A 132 18.49 -8.42 0.39
N GLU A 133 17.71 -7.35 0.18
CA GLU A 133 17.79 -6.15 1.02
C GLU A 133 17.38 -6.42 2.48
N ARG A 134 16.41 -7.32 2.73
CA ARG A 134 16.08 -7.77 4.10
C ARG A 134 17.23 -8.54 4.75
N LYS A 135 18.04 -9.27 3.97
CA LYS A 135 19.19 -10.06 4.46
C LYS A 135 20.41 -9.17 4.75
N LYS A 136 20.78 -8.26 3.84
CA LYS A 136 21.96 -7.39 3.96
C LYS A 136 22.05 -6.61 5.27
N LYS A 137 20.92 -6.07 5.76
CA LYS A 137 20.92 -5.26 6.99
C LYS A 137 20.94 -6.11 8.28
N ARG A 138 20.50 -7.37 8.22
CA ARG A 138 20.64 -8.33 9.32
C ARG A 138 22.10 -8.65 9.57
N GLU A 139 22.90 -8.82 8.52
CA GLU A 139 24.35 -9.00 8.62
C GLU A 139 25.03 -7.77 9.21
N PHE A 140 24.67 -6.56 8.77
CA PHE A 140 25.26 -5.33 9.32
C PHE A 140 24.97 -5.15 10.83
N CYS A 141 23.76 -5.47 11.28
CA CYS A 141 23.39 -5.41 12.71
C CYS A 141 24.05 -6.54 13.52
N PHE A 142 24.27 -7.71 12.91
CA PHE A 142 24.99 -8.81 13.52
C PHE A 142 26.47 -8.46 13.74
N LEU A 143 27.13 -7.89 12.72
CA LEU A 143 28.53 -7.47 12.80
C LEU A 143 28.76 -6.41 13.90
N GLN A 144 27.89 -5.41 14.01
CA GLN A 144 27.99 -4.40 15.08
C GLN A 144 27.88 -4.98 16.50
N LYS A 145 27.03 -6.01 16.69
CA LYS A 145 26.91 -6.68 18.01
C LYS A 145 28.14 -7.49 18.35
N VAL A 146 28.73 -8.16 17.35
CA VAL A 146 29.96 -8.94 17.52
C VAL A 146 31.14 -8.03 17.89
N ASP A 147 31.26 -6.86 17.26
CA ASP A 147 32.36 -5.92 17.56
C ASP A 147 32.22 -5.28 18.95
N HIS A 148 31.00 -4.92 19.37
CA HIS A 148 30.76 -4.37 20.72
C HIS A 148 31.05 -5.39 21.85
N GLN A 149 30.80 -6.68 21.61
CA GLN A 149 31.15 -7.74 22.56
C GLN A 149 32.66 -8.01 22.63
N ARG A 150 33.39 -7.85 21.52
CA ARG A 150 34.86 -7.99 21.48
C ARG A 150 35.55 -6.85 22.24
N ASP A 151 35.09 -5.61 22.09
CA ASP A 151 35.64 -4.46 22.80
C ASP A 151 35.41 -4.58 24.32
N SER A 152 34.23 -5.05 24.74
CA SER A 152 33.91 -5.29 26.16
C SER A 152 34.75 -6.41 26.79
N ALA A 153 35.08 -7.45 26.03
CA ALA A 153 35.95 -8.54 26.50
C ALA A 153 37.43 -8.12 26.61
N ASN A 154 37.89 -7.19 25.75
CA ASN A 154 39.26 -6.70 25.76
C ASN A 154 39.53 -5.65 26.86
N VAL A 155 38.53 -4.87 27.26
CA VAL A 155 38.63 -3.95 28.41
C VAL A 155 38.68 -4.71 29.75
N MET A 156 38.01 -5.87 29.84
CA MET A 156 37.98 -6.70 31.06
C MET A 156 39.23 -7.56 31.26
N SER A 157 40.03 -7.82 30.22
CA SER A 157 41.31 -8.54 30.34
C SER A 157 42.43 -7.64 30.88
N HIS A 158 42.38 -6.33 30.64
CA HIS A 158 43.37 -5.36 31.11
C HIS A 158 43.26 -5.04 32.62
N LEU A 159 42.06 -5.13 33.21
CA LEU A 159 41.85 -4.85 34.64
C LEU A 159 42.28 -6.01 35.58
N LYS A 160 42.65 -7.18 35.03
CA LYS A 160 43.13 -8.33 35.82
C LYS A 160 44.66 -8.42 35.90
N GLY A 161 45.39 -7.51 35.26
CA GLY A 161 46.86 -7.54 35.17
C GLY A 161 47.60 -6.56 36.10
N THR A 162 46.90 -5.71 36.86
CA THR A 162 47.52 -4.57 37.59
C THR A 162 47.45 -4.71 39.12
N PHE A 163 47.29 -5.92 39.63
CA PHE A 163 47.41 -6.23 41.06
C PHE A 163 48.26 -7.49 41.25
N LEU A 164 49.58 -7.33 41.17
CA LEU A 164 50.59 -8.15 41.83
C LEU A 164 51.81 -7.28 42.10
#